data_AF-A0A376UE62-F1
#
_entry.id   AF-A0A376UE62-F1
#
_cell.length_a   1.000
_cell.length_b   1.000
_cell.length_c   1.000
_cell.angle_alpha   90.00
_cell.angle_beta   90.00
_cell.angle_gamma   90.00
#
_symmetry.space_group_name_H-M   'P 1'
#
loop_
_entity.id
_entity.type
_entity.pdbx_description
1 polymer ?
#
loop_
_entity_poly.entity_id
_entity_poly.type
_entity_poly.pdbx_seq_one_letter_code
_entity_poly.pdbx_strand_id
1 'polypeptide(L)'
;MTFLFLLQRENEERVPAEYLPRISGVFEHCESRKEFYGRQLETAASHYETQLRPPFFRALVDYVNQGNSAFDCPGHQGGEFFRRHPAGNQFVEYFGEMLFRSDLCNADVAMGDLLIHEGAPCIAQQHAAKVFNADKTYFVLNGTSSSNKVVLNALLTPGDLVLFDRNNHKSNHHGCVATGWRDTRFIWKPHVTRMALSVALMRTVLKKVTCVS
;
A
#
# COMPACT_ATOMS: atom_id res chain seq x y z
N MET A 1 -11.84 0.28 13.37
CA MET A 1 -12.79 1.22 14.01
C MET A 1 -14.17 0.62 13.85
N THR A 2 -14.74 -0.02 14.87
CA THR A 2 -15.99 -0.79 14.75
C THR A 2 -17.21 0.13 14.92
N PHE A 3 -18.32 -0.13 14.22
CA PHE A 3 -19.59 0.56 14.46
C PHE A 3 -20.47 -0.27 15.41
N LEU A 4 -21.09 0.40 16.38
CA LEU A 4 -21.87 -0.26 17.44
C LEU A 4 -23.21 0.45 17.60
N PHE A 5 -24.30 -0.27 17.41
CA PHE A 5 -25.65 0.22 17.69
C PHE A 5 -26.21 -0.47 18.93
N LEU A 6 -26.84 0.30 19.82
CA LEU A 6 -27.57 -0.25 20.96
C LEU A 6 -29.05 -0.32 20.64
N LEU A 7 -29.70 -1.41 21.02
CA LEU A 7 -31.15 -1.56 20.95
C LEU A 7 -31.74 -1.19 22.31
N GLN A 8 -32.52 -0.11 22.33
CA GLN A 8 -33.28 0.32 23.50
C GLN A 8 -34.63 -0.41 23.51
N ARG A 9 -34.91 -1.17 24.59
CA ARG A 9 -36.14 -1.97 24.69
C ARG A 9 -37.29 -1.19 25.28
N GLU A 10 -37.00 -0.30 26.22
CA GLU A 10 -38.01 0.50 26.93
C GLU A 10 -37.72 1.99 26.74
N ASN A 11 -38.76 2.81 26.54
CA ASN A 11 -38.60 4.25 26.26
C ASN A 11 -37.89 5.05 27.37
N GLU A 12 -37.83 4.53 28.60
CA GLU A 12 -37.17 5.16 29.75
C GLU A 12 -35.76 4.63 30.03
N GLU A 13 -35.32 3.60 29.29
CA GLU A 13 -34.00 2.98 29.45
C GLU A 13 -32.90 3.97 29.01
N ARG A 14 -32.12 4.46 29.98
CA ARG A 14 -31.03 5.41 29.72
C ARG A 14 -29.74 4.67 29.40
N VAL A 15 -29.14 4.97 28.24
CA VAL A 15 -27.77 4.55 27.93
C VAL A 15 -26.80 5.28 28.86
N PRO A 16 -25.98 4.58 29.66
CA PRO A 16 -24.99 5.21 30.53
C PRO A 16 -24.01 6.08 29.73
N ALA A 17 -23.67 7.26 30.25
CA ALA A 17 -22.87 8.27 29.55
C ALA A 17 -21.49 7.76 29.12
N GLU A 18 -20.95 6.76 29.81
CA GLU A 18 -19.66 6.11 29.50
C GLU A 18 -19.65 5.37 28.15
N TYR A 19 -20.82 4.94 27.66
CA TYR A 19 -20.94 4.23 26.38
C TYR A 19 -21.17 5.15 25.19
N LEU A 20 -21.66 6.38 25.42
CA LEU A 20 -21.98 7.33 24.35
C LEU A 20 -20.79 7.60 23.38
N PRO A 21 -19.53 7.71 23.84
CA PRO A 21 -18.39 7.90 22.93
C PRO A 21 -18.05 6.66 22.09
N ARG A 22 -18.61 5.49 22.43
CA ARG A 22 -18.26 4.18 21.83
C ARG A 22 -19.33 3.65 20.91
N ILE A 23 -20.51 4.27 20.86
CA ILE A 23 -21.64 3.85 20.03
C ILE A 23 -21.81 4.77 18.82
N SER A 24 -22.26 4.19 17.73
CA SER A 24 -22.59 4.89 16.49
C SER A 24 -24.04 5.40 16.48
N GLY A 25 -24.90 4.79 17.29
CA GLY A 25 -26.29 5.21 17.44
C GLY A 25 -27.08 4.31 18.40
N VAL A 26 -28.32 4.71 18.66
CA VAL A 26 -29.30 3.95 19.45
C VAL A 26 -30.53 3.72 18.58
N PHE A 27 -30.99 2.47 18.53
CA PHE A 27 -32.20 2.06 17.84
C PHE A 27 -33.28 1.76 18.86
N GLU A 28 -34.42 2.42 18.75
CA GLU A 28 -35.61 2.09 19.53
C GLU A 28 -36.28 0.84 18.95
N HIS A 29 -36.84 -0.03 19.79
CA HIS A 29 -37.64 -1.15 19.32
C HIS A 29 -39.03 -0.68 18.83
N CYS A 30 -39.11 -0.22 17.58
CA CYS A 30 -40.35 0.26 16.96
C CYS A 30 -40.45 -0.16 15.49
N GLU A 31 -41.56 -0.80 15.10
CA GLU A 31 -41.81 -1.24 13.72
C GLU A 31 -41.85 -0.07 12.72
N SER A 32 -42.36 1.10 13.13
CA SER A 32 -42.51 2.26 12.23
C SER A 32 -41.17 2.84 11.76
N ARG A 33 -40.07 2.60 12.49
CA ARG A 33 -38.73 3.13 12.19
C ARG A 33 -37.77 2.07 11.64
N LYS A 34 -38.23 0.84 11.43
CA LYS A 34 -37.41 -0.29 10.99
C LYS A 34 -36.63 -0.01 9.71
N GLU A 35 -37.29 0.56 8.70
CA GLU A 35 -36.63 0.92 7.44
C GLU A 35 -35.58 2.03 7.61
N PHE A 36 -35.87 3.00 8.47
CA PHE A 36 -34.95 4.10 8.76
C PHE A 36 -33.69 3.59 9.47
N TYR A 37 -33.84 2.75 10.51
CA TYR A 37 -32.71 2.12 11.19
C TYR A 37 -31.94 1.16 10.29
N GLY A 38 -32.63 0.44 9.40
CA GLY A 38 -32.01 -0.36 8.35
C GLY A 38 -31.08 0.47 7.47
N ARG A 39 -31.54 1.63 6.98
CA ARG A 39 -30.68 2.55 6.21
C ARG A 39 -29.48 3.07 6.99
N GLN A 40 -29.66 3.36 8.28
CA GLN A 40 -28.54 3.79 9.15
C GLN A 40 -27.50 2.68 9.34
N LEU A 41 -27.95 1.44 9.56
CA LEU A 41 -27.08 0.28 9.69
C LEU A 41 -26.30 0.02 8.41
N GLU A 42 -26.96 -0.01 7.25
CA GLU A 42 -26.32 -0.21 5.94
C GLU A 42 -25.31 0.90 5.65
N THR A 43 -25.65 2.16 5.96
CA THR A 43 -24.73 3.29 5.79
C THR A 43 -23.48 3.13 6.67
N ALA A 44 -23.65 2.73 7.94
CA ALA A 44 -22.53 2.51 8.85
C ALA A 44 -21.67 1.32 8.43
N ALA A 45 -22.28 0.23 7.97
CA ALA A 45 -21.59 -0.94 7.44
C ALA A 45 -20.77 -0.58 6.19
N SER A 46 -21.39 0.09 5.22
CA SER A 46 -20.72 0.56 4.01
C SER A 46 -19.56 1.51 4.34
N HIS A 47 -19.77 2.45 5.26
CA HIS A 47 -18.71 3.37 5.70
C HIS A 47 -17.53 2.63 6.34
N TYR A 48 -17.81 1.64 7.18
CA TYR A 48 -16.79 0.80 7.81
C TYR A 48 -15.96 0.03 6.80
N GLU A 49 -16.60 -0.70 5.89
CA GLU A 49 -15.92 -1.45 4.83
C GLU A 49 -15.05 -0.54 3.96
N THR A 50 -15.59 0.63 3.64
CA THR A 50 -14.92 1.65 2.84
C THR A 50 -13.66 2.19 3.53
N GLN A 51 -13.70 2.38 4.85
CA GLN A 51 -12.55 2.86 5.62
C GLN A 51 -11.49 1.79 5.90
N LEU A 52 -11.86 0.51 5.89
CA LEU A 52 -10.91 -0.59 6.07
C LEU A 52 -9.95 -0.72 4.89
N ARG A 53 -10.39 -0.38 3.67
CA ARG A 53 -9.56 -0.51 2.47
C ARG A 53 -8.54 0.63 2.40
N PRO A 54 -7.23 0.34 2.28
CA PRO A 54 -6.23 1.36 2.00
C PRO A 54 -6.53 2.08 0.66
N PRO A 55 -6.07 3.33 0.49
CA PRO A 55 -6.50 4.19 -0.63
C PRO A 55 -6.36 3.58 -2.02
N PHE A 56 -5.21 2.96 -2.34
CA PHE A 56 -4.99 2.34 -3.65
C PHE A 56 -5.90 1.13 -3.88
N PHE A 57 -6.02 0.25 -2.88
CA PHE A 57 -6.84 -0.95 -3.00
C PHE A 57 -8.33 -0.61 -3.13
N ARG A 58 -8.79 0.42 -2.40
CA ARG A 58 -10.15 0.93 -2.58
C ARG A 58 -10.39 1.41 -4.02
N ALA A 59 -9.52 2.27 -4.53
CA ALA A 59 -9.64 2.79 -5.89
C ALA A 59 -9.64 1.67 -6.94
N LEU A 60 -8.78 0.66 -6.76
CA LEU A 60 -8.73 -0.52 -7.65
C LEU A 60 -10.04 -1.31 -7.63
N VAL A 61 -10.59 -1.61 -6.45
CA VAL A 61 -11.88 -2.30 -6.33
C VAL A 61 -13.01 -1.49 -6.95
N ASP A 62 -13.05 -0.19 -6.68
CA ASP A 62 -14.07 0.71 -7.21
C ASP A 62 -13.96 0.84 -8.75
N TYR A 63 -12.74 0.81 -9.31
CA TYR A 63 -12.50 0.82 -10.76
C TYR A 63 -12.95 -0.49 -11.42
N VAL A 64 -12.53 -1.63 -10.90
CA VAL A 64 -12.90 -2.95 -11.43
C VAL A 64 -14.42 -3.15 -11.42
N ASN A 65 -15.10 -2.71 -10.36
CA ASN A 65 -16.55 -2.82 -10.23
C ASN A 65 -17.34 -1.96 -11.23
N GLN A 66 -16.71 -0.98 -11.90
CA GLN A 66 -17.38 -0.21 -12.96
C GLN A 66 -17.61 -1.03 -14.23
N GLY A 67 -16.87 -2.15 -14.42
CA GLY A 67 -17.08 -3.05 -15.55
C GLY A 67 -16.75 -2.42 -16.91
N ASN A 68 -15.78 -1.49 -16.94
CA ASN A 68 -15.37 -0.82 -18.19
C ASN A 68 -14.74 -1.81 -19.18
N SER A 69 -15.01 -1.61 -20.47
CA SER A 69 -14.37 -2.38 -21.54
C SER A 69 -12.95 -1.86 -21.80
N ALA A 70 -11.95 -2.71 -21.56
CA ALA A 70 -10.53 -2.43 -21.80
C ALA A 70 -10.18 -2.59 -23.30
N PHE A 71 -9.71 -1.52 -23.94
CA PHE A 71 -9.17 -1.52 -25.30
C PHE A 71 -7.69 -1.12 -25.34
N ASP A 72 -7.01 -1.34 -24.23
CA ASP A 72 -5.65 -0.98 -23.92
C ASP A 72 -4.82 -2.21 -23.51
N CYS A 73 -3.64 -1.97 -22.95
CA CYS A 73 -2.88 -3.00 -22.26
C CYS A 73 -3.49 -3.30 -20.88
N PRO A 74 -3.26 -4.49 -20.32
CA PRO A 74 -2.64 -5.68 -20.91
C PRO A 74 -3.51 -6.38 -21.97
N GLY A 75 -2.88 -6.98 -22.99
CA GLY A 75 -3.59 -7.58 -24.14
C GLY A 75 -4.50 -8.77 -23.82
N HIS A 76 -4.48 -9.28 -22.58
CA HIS A 76 -5.45 -10.29 -22.16
C HIS A 76 -6.82 -9.71 -21.79
N GLN A 77 -6.93 -8.38 -21.64
CA GLN A 77 -8.18 -7.63 -21.48
C GLN A 77 -9.11 -8.22 -20.41
N GLY A 78 -8.65 -8.27 -19.15
CA GLY A 78 -9.43 -8.87 -18.06
C GLY A 78 -9.52 -10.40 -18.08
N GLY A 79 -8.70 -11.05 -18.91
CA GLY A 79 -8.59 -12.51 -18.99
C GLY A 79 -9.31 -13.11 -20.19
N GLU A 80 -10.04 -12.32 -20.97
CA GLU A 80 -10.78 -12.76 -22.15
C GLU A 80 -9.92 -13.44 -23.20
N PHE A 81 -8.68 -12.98 -23.39
CA PHE A 81 -7.76 -13.65 -24.31
C PHE A 81 -7.41 -15.07 -23.83
N PHE A 82 -7.10 -15.23 -22.54
CA PHE A 82 -6.73 -16.53 -21.98
C PHE A 82 -7.87 -17.55 -22.10
N ARG A 83 -9.13 -17.12 -21.90
CA ARG A 83 -10.32 -17.97 -22.03
C ARG A 83 -10.50 -18.58 -23.43
N ARG A 84 -9.85 -18.05 -24.47
CA ARG A 84 -9.91 -18.58 -25.85
C ARG A 84 -9.09 -19.85 -26.05
N HIS A 85 -8.17 -20.19 -25.14
CA HIS A 85 -7.33 -21.38 -25.23
C HIS A 85 -7.61 -22.33 -24.04
N PRO A 86 -7.73 -23.66 -24.23
CA PRO A 86 -8.06 -24.57 -23.13
C PRO A 86 -7.15 -24.45 -21.90
N ALA A 87 -5.83 -24.35 -22.10
CA ALA A 87 -4.89 -24.14 -21.01
C ALA A 87 -5.02 -22.73 -20.37
N GLY A 88 -5.38 -21.72 -21.17
CA GLY A 88 -5.58 -20.37 -20.67
C GLY A 88 -6.89 -20.24 -19.87
N ASN A 89 -7.94 -20.96 -20.27
CA ASN A 89 -9.17 -21.01 -19.49
C ASN A 89 -8.95 -21.67 -18.13
N GLN A 90 -8.20 -22.78 -18.07
CA GLN A 90 -7.79 -23.39 -16.79
C GLN A 90 -6.95 -22.43 -15.94
N PHE A 91 -6.09 -21.62 -16.56
CA PHE A 91 -5.30 -20.60 -15.86
C PHE A 91 -6.19 -19.52 -15.23
N VAL A 92 -7.21 -19.05 -15.96
CA VAL A 92 -8.17 -18.07 -15.43
C VAL A 92 -9.03 -18.66 -14.32
N GLU A 93 -9.50 -19.89 -14.47
CA GLU A 93 -10.28 -20.60 -13.44
C GLU A 93 -9.47 -20.84 -12.17
N TYR A 94 -8.18 -21.16 -12.30
CA TYR A 94 -7.30 -21.42 -11.15
C TYR A 94 -7.05 -20.16 -10.31
N PHE A 95 -6.74 -19.03 -10.94
CA PHE A 95 -6.45 -17.78 -10.23
C PHE A 95 -7.70 -16.94 -9.90
N GLY A 96 -8.77 -17.14 -10.66
CA GLY A 96 -10.00 -16.35 -10.55
C GLY A 96 -9.98 -15.09 -11.41
N GLU A 97 -11.16 -14.70 -11.89
CA GLU A 97 -11.34 -13.57 -12.81
C GLU A 97 -10.83 -12.24 -12.26
N MET A 98 -11.02 -11.99 -10.96
CA MET A 98 -10.70 -10.70 -10.34
C MET A 98 -9.21 -10.37 -10.41
N LEU A 99 -8.32 -11.39 -10.43
CA LEU A 99 -6.90 -11.17 -10.62
C LEU A 99 -6.62 -10.51 -11.99
N PHE A 100 -7.24 -11.00 -13.05
CA PHE A 100 -7.03 -10.51 -14.41
C PHE A 100 -7.75 -9.19 -14.66
N ARG A 101 -8.92 -8.99 -14.05
CA ARG A 101 -9.66 -7.72 -14.14
C ARG A 101 -8.94 -6.57 -13.43
N SER A 102 -8.10 -6.89 -12.44
CA SER A 102 -7.28 -5.91 -11.71
C SER A 102 -5.86 -5.75 -12.25
N ASP A 103 -5.50 -6.47 -13.33
CA ASP A 103 -4.25 -6.25 -14.06
C ASP A 103 -4.43 -5.13 -15.08
N LEU A 104 -4.05 -3.93 -14.66
CA LEU A 104 -4.30 -2.65 -15.31
C LEU A 104 -2.98 -2.01 -15.77
N CYS A 105 -3.04 -1.10 -16.74
CA CYS A 105 -1.87 -0.35 -17.19
C CYS A 105 -2.03 1.16 -17.03
N ASN A 106 -1.06 1.92 -17.52
CA ASN A 106 -1.03 3.38 -17.41
C ASN A 106 -2.17 4.09 -18.17
N ALA A 107 -2.91 3.38 -19.03
CA ALA A 107 -4.05 3.92 -19.76
C ALA A 107 -5.31 4.04 -18.87
N ASP A 108 -5.35 3.33 -17.73
CA ASP A 108 -6.40 3.42 -16.72
C ASP A 108 -6.28 4.69 -15.87
N VAL A 109 -6.39 5.86 -16.51
CA VAL A 109 -6.11 7.18 -15.91
C VAL A 109 -6.91 7.49 -14.63
N ALA A 110 -8.05 6.83 -14.42
CA ALA A 110 -8.84 6.95 -13.19
C ALA A 110 -8.06 6.48 -11.94
N MET A 111 -7.11 5.56 -12.13
CA MET A 111 -6.22 5.09 -11.06
C MET A 111 -5.07 6.07 -10.78
N GLY A 112 -4.75 6.97 -11.72
CA GLY A 112 -3.58 7.84 -11.67
C GLY A 112 -2.32 7.16 -12.21
N ASP A 113 -1.14 7.64 -11.78
CA ASP A 113 0.14 7.20 -12.31
C ASP A 113 1.13 6.88 -11.19
N LEU A 114 1.67 5.66 -11.22
CA LEU A 114 2.60 5.16 -10.21
C LEU A 114 4.00 5.79 -10.32
N LEU A 115 4.47 6.06 -11.55
CA LEU A 115 5.82 6.53 -11.85
C LEU A 115 6.02 8.00 -11.51
N ILE A 116 5.03 8.85 -11.82
CA ILE A 116 5.07 10.28 -11.48
C ILE A 116 4.34 10.61 -10.17
N HIS A 117 3.78 9.61 -9.50
CA HIS A 117 3.13 9.71 -8.20
C HIS A 117 1.92 10.64 -8.22
N GLU A 118 0.92 10.30 -9.02
CA GLU A 118 -0.37 10.99 -9.11
C GLU A 118 -1.54 10.05 -8.80
N GLY A 119 -2.69 10.60 -8.41
CA GLY A 119 -3.90 9.84 -8.13
C GLY A 119 -3.76 8.84 -6.98
N ALA A 120 -4.34 7.64 -7.15
CA ALA A 120 -4.43 6.63 -6.09
C ALA A 120 -3.04 6.14 -5.59
N PRO A 121 -2.02 5.92 -6.44
CA PRO A 121 -0.65 5.64 -6.00
C PRO A 121 -0.09 6.68 -5.03
N CYS A 122 -0.25 7.97 -5.33
CA CYS A 122 0.28 9.05 -4.51
C CYS A 122 -0.36 9.06 -3.12
N ILE A 123 -1.69 8.95 -3.07
CA ILE A 123 -2.44 8.94 -1.81
C ILE A 123 -2.03 7.72 -0.96
N ALA A 124 -1.82 6.56 -1.60
CA ALA A 124 -1.37 5.37 -0.90
C ALA A 124 0.06 5.48 -0.37
N GLN A 125 0.97 6.12 -1.12
CA GLN A 125 2.31 6.43 -0.66
C GLN A 125 2.31 7.39 0.54
N GLN A 126 1.46 8.44 0.51
CA GLN A 126 1.29 9.36 1.64
C GLN A 126 0.68 8.67 2.87
N HIS A 127 -0.28 7.77 2.66
CA HIS A 127 -0.84 6.94 3.71
C HIS A 127 0.24 6.02 4.33
N ALA A 128 1.03 5.35 3.50
CA ALA A 128 2.14 4.51 3.96
C ALA A 128 3.18 5.32 4.74
N ALA A 129 3.51 6.52 4.29
CA ALA A 129 4.43 7.42 5.01
C ALA A 129 3.95 7.72 6.44
N LYS A 130 2.64 7.96 6.63
CA LYS A 130 2.05 8.15 7.97
C LYS A 130 2.12 6.87 8.81
N VAL A 131 1.81 5.72 8.23
CA VAL A 131 1.81 4.43 8.94
C VAL A 131 3.22 4.04 9.40
N PHE A 132 4.22 4.20 8.53
CA PHE A 132 5.61 3.86 8.82
C PHE A 132 6.41 5.00 9.47
N ASN A 133 5.76 6.11 9.81
CA ASN A 133 6.37 7.30 10.38
C ASN A 133 7.60 7.79 9.59
N ALA A 134 7.43 7.97 8.28
CA ALA A 134 8.45 8.48 7.36
C ALA A 134 7.98 9.79 6.72
N ASP A 135 8.94 10.64 6.32
CA ASP A 135 8.62 11.87 5.59
C ASP A 135 8.01 11.57 4.20
N LYS A 136 8.52 10.53 3.53
CA LYS A 136 8.04 10.03 2.24
C LYS A 136 8.17 8.52 2.17
N THR A 137 7.29 7.89 1.39
CA THR A 137 7.38 6.47 1.05
C THR A 137 7.23 6.30 -0.45
N TYR A 138 8.09 5.48 -1.04
CA TYR A 138 8.05 5.11 -2.46
C TYR A 138 7.72 3.63 -2.57
N PHE A 139 6.81 3.27 -3.47
CA PHE A 139 6.50 1.87 -3.74
C PHE A 139 7.43 1.33 -4.82
N VAL A 140 8.14 0.25 -4.51
CA VAL A 140 9.08 -0.41 -5.42
C VAL A 140 8.62 -1.84 -5.64
N LEU A 141 8.23 -2.16 -6.87
CA LEU A 141 7.59 -3.44 -7.22
C LEU A 141 8.57 -4.57 -7.54
N ASN A 142 9.88 -4.31 -7.47
CA ASN A 142 10.93 -5.29 -7.78
C ASN A 142 11.82 -5.62 -6.56
N GLY A 143 11.20 -5.63 -5.38
CA GLY A 143 11.81 -5.96 -4.10
C GLY A 143 12.86 -4.96 -3.59
N THR A 144 13.30 -5.17 -2.33
CA THR A 144 14.31 -4.33 -1.66
C THR A 144 15.66 -4.33 -2.36
N SER A 145 15.99 -5.37 -3.13
CA SER A 145 17.18 -5.38 -3.98
C SER A 145 17.17 -4.27 -5.02
N SER A 146 16.02 -3.89 -5.55
CA SER A 146 15.88 -2.77 -6.48
C SER A 146 15.79 -1.45 -5.72
N SER A 147 15.09 -1.42 -4.58
CA SER A 147 15.01 -0.24 -3.72
C SER A 147 16.39 0.28 -3.30
N ASN A 148 17.30 -0.62 -2.91
CA ASN A 148 18.67 -0.25 -2.56
C ASN A 148 19.41 0.39 -3.74
N LYS A 149 19.21 -0.12 -4.95
CA LYS A 149 19.83 0.48 -6.15
C LYS A 149 19.25 1.85 -6.46
N VAL A 150 17.95 2.05 -6.32
CA VAL A 150 17.30 3.36 -6.50
C VAL A 150 17.91 4.36 -5.52
N VAL A 151 18.00 4.02 -4.23
CA VAL A 151 18.59 4.89 -3.21
C VAL A 151 20.06 5.20 -3.49
N LEU A 152 20.86 4.19 -3.83
CA LEU A 152 22.29 4.38 -4.12
C LEU A 152 22.51 5.23 -5.37
N ASN A 153 21.76 5.00 -6.46
CA ASN A 153 21.88 5.81 -7.68
C ASN A 153 21.38 7.24 -7.49
N ALA A 154 20.40 7.46 -6.61
CA ALA A 154 19.88 8.80 -6.34
C ALA A 154 20.84 9.64 -5.47
N LEU A 155 21.68 9.00 -4.65
CA LEU A 155 22.50 9.67 -3.65
C LEU A 155 23.98 9.72 -3.97
N LEU A 156 24.52 8.70 -4.65
CA LEU A 156 25.96 8.58 -4.89
C LEU A 156 26.37 9.16 -6.23
N THR A 157 27.52 9.82 -6.22
CA THR A 157 28.23 10.31 -7.40
C THR A 157 29.67 9.79 -7.43
N PRO A 158 30.32 9.74 -8.61
CA PRO A 158 31.73 9.34 -8.70
C PRO A 158 32.61 10.20 -7.80
N GLY A 159 33.49 9.58 -7.02
CA GLY A 159 34.38 10.26 -6.07
C GLY A 159 33.86 10.34 -4.63
N ASP A 160 32.59 9.98 -4.38
CA ASP A 160 32.02 10.03 -3.03
C ASP A 160 32.69 9.03 -2.07
N LEU A 161 32.67 9.39 -0.79
CA LEU A 161 33.13 8.55 0.31
C LEU A 161 31.92 7.89 0.99
N VAL A 162 31.86 6.56 0.94
CA VAL A 162 30.71 5.80 1.45
C VAL A 162 31.12 4.96 2.65
N LEU A 163 30.44 5.16 3.78
CA LEU A 163 30.57 4.29 4.94
C LEU A 163 29.82 2.98 4.66
N PHE A 164 30.54 1.90 4.38
CA PHE A 164 29.95 0.67 3.87
C PHE A 164 30.05 -0.44 4.90
N ASP A 165 28.90 -0.99 5.28
CA ASP A 165 28.85 -2.16 6.14
C ASP A 165 29.38 -3.38 5.38
N ARG A 166 30.26 -4.15 6.03
CA ARG A 166 30.82 -5.38 5.47
C ARG A 166 29.81 -6.51 5.38
N ASN A 167 28.75 -6.45 6.17
CA ASN A 167 27.64 -7.41 6.14
C ASN A 167 26.46 -6.92 5.27
N ASN A 168 26.70 -5.97 4.38
CA ASN A 168 25.68 -5.50 3.45
C ASN A 168 25.18 -6.62 2.53
N HIS A 169 23.89 -6.60 2.21
CA HIS A 169 23.33 -7.51 1.21
C HIS A 169 23.96 -7.26 -0.18
N LYS A 170 24.09 -8.31 -1.00
CA LYS A 170 24.72 -8.27 -2.34
C LYS A 170 24.15 -7.15 -3.23
N SER A 171 22.88 -6.78 -3.06
CA SER A 171 22.24 -5.68 -3.79
C SER A 171 22.91 -4.32 -3.58
N ASN A 172 23.46 -4.05 -2.40
CA ASN A 172 24.18 -2.80 -2.10
C ASN A 172 25.49 -2.75 -2.87
N HIS A 173 26.20 -3.88 -2.92
CA HIS A 173 27.42 -4.01 -3.73
C HIS A 173 27.12 -3.79 -5.21
N HIS A 174 26.06 -4.39 -5.73
CA HIS A 174 25.64 -4.20 -7.13
C HIS A 174 25.28 -2.74 -7.43
N GLY A 175 24.57 -2.06 -6.52
CA GLY A 175 24.22 -0.64 -6.68
C GLY A 175 25.45 0.27 -6.72
N CYS A 176 26.43 0.03 -5.84
CA CYS A 176 27.69 0.77 -5.84
C CYS A 176 28.54 0.49 -7.07
N VAL A 177 28.51 -0.73 -7.62
CA VAL A 177 29.24 -1.04 -8.86
C VAL A 177 28.66 -0.27 -10.04
N ALA A 178 27.33 -0.23 -10.14
CA ALA A 178 26.63 0.47 -11.22
C ALA A 178 26.88 2.00 -11.23
N THR A 179 27.17 2.60 -10.08
CA THR A 179 27.40 4.05 -9.91
C THR A 179 28.86 4.47 -10.09
N GLY A 180 29.76 3.56 -10.49
CA GLY A 180 31.17 3.88 -10.76
C GLY A 180 32.11 3.55 -9.60
N TRP A 181 32.22 2.26 -9.27
CA TRP A 181 33.02 1.73 -8.15
C TRP A 181 34.48 2.17 -8.08
N ARG A 182 35.06 2.64 -9.19
CA ARG A 182 36.50 2.92 -9.29
C ARG A 182 36.91 4.20 -8.57
N ASP A 183 35.99 5.16 -8.46
CA ASP A 183 36.29 6.46 -7.84
C ASP A 183 35.66 6.60 -6.44
N THR A 184 34.70 5.75 -6.09
CA THR A 184 34.08 5.74 -4.75
C THR A 184 34.99 5.07 -3.73
N ARG A 185 35.37 5.78 -2.67
CA ARG A 185 36.18 5.21 -1.58
C ARG A 185 35.25 4.62 -0.51
N PHE A 186 35.50 3.38 -0.11
CA PHE A 186 34.73 2.72 0.94
C PHE A 186 35.48 2.75 2.27
N ILE A 187 34.83 3.29 3.30
CA ILE A 187 35.25 3.10 4.69
C ILE A 187 34.47 1.92 5.23
N TRP A 188 35.17 0.83 5.54
CA TRP A 188 34.54 -0.33 6.15
C TRP A 188 34.34 -0.10 7.65
N LYS A 189 33.13 -0.38 8.15
CA LYS A 189 32.91 -0.43 9.59
C LYS A 189 33.80 -1.55 10.19
N PRO A 190 34.58 -1.29 11.26
CA PRO A 190 35.37 -2.33 11.91
C PRO A 190 34.45 -3.43 12.46
N HIS A 191 34.98 -4.66 12.56
CA HIS A 191 34.26 -5.85 13.02
C HIS A 191 33.58 -5.59 14.37
N VAL A 192 32.25 -5.66 14.42
CA VAL A 192 31.49 -5.52 15.67
C VAL A 192 31.18 -6.92 16.19
N THR A 193 31.87 -7.34 17.25
CA THR A 193 31.71 -8.65 17.94
C THR A 193 30.51 -8.73 18.88
N ARG A 194 29.68 -7.67 18.95
CA ARG A 194 28.40 -7.70 19.68
C ARG A 194 27.27 -7.46 18.70
N MET A 195 26.25 -8.30 18.80
CA MET A 195 24.98 -8.34 18.05
C MET A 195 24.31 -6.96 18.01
N ALA A 196 24.78 -6.10 17.12
CA ALA A 196 24.33 -4.73 16.95
C ALA A 196 24.10 -4.51 15.46
N LEU A 197 22.81 -4.36 15.13
CA LEU A 197 22.21 -3.84 13.90
C LEU A 197 23.21 -3.39 12.81
N SER A 198 23.14 -4.06 11.66
CA SER A 198 23.70 -3.62 10.38
C SER A 198 22.98 -2.37 9.86
N VAL A 199 23.06 -1.27 10.60
CA VAL A 199 22.57 0.05 10.20
C VAL A 199 23.69 1.05 10.41
N ALA A 200 24.62 1.10 9.47
CA ALA A 200 25.65 2.13 9.44
C ALA A 200 25.95 2.56 7.99
N LEU A 201 24.91 2.96 7.26
CA LEU A 201 25.00 3.86 6.10
C LEU A 201 24.27 5.19 6.38
N MET A 202 23.98 5.48 7.65
CA MET A 202 22.90 6.37 8.02
C MET A 202 23.30 7.26 9.20
N ARG A 203 24.15 8.28 8.98
CA ARG A 203 24.19 9.45 9.88
C ARG A 203 24.60 10.74 9.17
N THR A 204 25.36 10.67 8.08
CA THR A 204 25.65 11.85 7.25
C THR A 204 24.64 12.03 6.10
N VAL A 205 23.98 10.95 5.67
CA VAL A 205 22.91 10.93 4.64
C VAL A 205 21.49 11.05 5.27
N LEU A 206 21.39 10.90 6.59
CA LEU A 206 20.13 10.70 7.33
C LEU A 206 19.22 11.93 7.52
N LYS A 207 19.48 13.05 6.85
CA LYS A 207 18.54 14.18 6.81
C LYS A 207 17.62 14.19 5.58
N LYS A 208 17.70 13.20 4.68
CA LYS A 208 16.85 13.15 3.48
C LYS A 208 16.15 11.82 3.19
N VAL A 209 16.51 10.71 3.84
CA VAL A 209 15.88 9.40 3.58
C VAL A 209 15.80 8.57 4.87
N THR A 210 14.74 8.76 5.65
CA THR A 210 14.24 7.81 6.65
C THR A 210 13.09 7.05 5.97
N CYS A 211 13.01 5.72 5.85
CA CYS A 211 13.23 4.67 6.83
C CYS A 211 13.49 3.32 6.09
N VAL A 212 14.43 2.50 6.56
CA VAL A 212 14.49 1.05 6.29
C VAL A 212 14.78 0.38 7.64
N SER A 213 13.75 -0.17 8.27
CA SER A 213 13.79 -1.16 9.35
C SER A 213 12.45 -1.87 9.36
#